data_AF-A0A4Q3J2W2-F1
#
_entry.id   AF-A0A4Q3J2W2-F1
#
_cell.length_a   1.000
_cell.length_b   1.000
_cell.length_c   1.000
_cell.angle_alpha   90.00
_cell.angle_beta   90.00
_cell.angle_gamma   90.00
#
_symmetry.space_group_name_H-M   'P 1'
#
loop_
_entity.id
_entity.type
_entity.pdbx_description
1 polymer ?
#
loop_
_entity_poly.entity_id
_entity_poly.type
_entity_poly.pdbx_seq_one_letter_code
_entity_poly.pdbx_strand_id
1 'polypeptide(L)'
;MTPAIDRAQHERLANAIRSLAMDGVEQAKSGHPGLPMGAADVAAVLFTRILKYDAAEPRWPDRDRFVLSAGHGSMLIYALLY
;
A
#
# COMPACT_ATOMS: atom_id res chain seq x y z
N MET A 1 14.16 14.29 12.66
CA MET A 1 12.70 14.11 12.65
C MET A 1 12.26 14.10 11.20
N THR A 2 11.72 13.00 10.69
CA THR A 2 11.11 12.98 9.35
C THR A 2 9.92 13.93 9.38
N PRO A 3 9.80 14.88 8.43
CA PRO A 3 8.68 15.81 8.41
C PRO A 3 7.36 15.03 8.37
N ALA A 4 6.40 15.46 9.18
CA ALA A 4 5.08 14.84 9.19
C ALA A 4 4.45 14.98 7.81
N ILE A 5 3.99 13.86 7.23
CA ILE A 5 3.22 13.89 5.99
C ILE A 5 1.98 14.74 6.25
N ASP A 6 1.83 15.84 5.50
CA ASP A 6 0.65 16.70 5.60
C ASP A 6 -0.57 16.00 4.98
N ARG A 7 -1.76 16.58 5.20
CA ARG A 7 -3.01 16.01 4.70
C ARG A 7 -3.02 15.86 3.17
N ALA A 8 -2.50 16.85 2.45
CA ALA A 8 -2.51 16.83 0.99
C ALA A 8 -1.57 15.74 0.45
N GLN A 9 -0.41 15.54 1.08
CA GLN A 9 0.51 14.46 0.75
C GLN A 9 -0.09 13.09 1.10
N HIS A 10 -0.76 12.96 2.24
CA HIS A 10 -1.48 11.73 2.60
C HIS A 10 -2.55 11.38 1.55
N GLU A 11 -3.38 12.35 1.16
CA GLU A 11 -4.40 12.17 0.12
C GLU A 11 -3.79 11.75 -1.22
N ARG A 12 -2.63 12.33 -1.62
CA ARG A 12 -1.91 11.91 -2.83
C ARG A 12 -1.44 10.46 -2.75
N LEU A 13 -0.84 10.05 -1.63
CA LEU A 13 -0.36 8.67 -1.45
C LEU A 13 -1.50 7.65 -1.45
N ALA A 14 -2.57 7.94 -0.70
CA ALA A 14 -3.75 7.06 -0.67
C ALA A 14 -4.39 6.96 -2.05
N ASN A 15 -4.53 8.07 -2.78
CA ASN A 15 -5.09 8.05 -4.14
C ASN A 15 -4.17 7.35 -5.15
N ALA A 16 -2.85 7.43 -5.00
CA ALA A 16 -1.94 6.65 -5.82
C ALA A 16 -2.18 5.13 -5.67
N ILE A 17 -2.35 4.65 -4.43
CA ILE A 17 -2.71 3.25 -4.15
C ILE A 17 -4.04 2.89 -4.82
N ARG A 18 -5.05 3.76 -4.73
CA ARG A 18 -6.36 3.55 -5.37
C ARG A 18 -6.23 3.44 -6.88
N SER A 19 -5.55 4.38 -7.51
CA SER A 19 -5.36 4.43 -8.97
C SER A 19 -4.61 3.19 -9.47
N LEU A 20 -3.47 2.85 -8.85
CA LEU A 20 -2.71 1.66 -9.23
C LEU A 20 -3.54 0.37 -9.11
N ALA A 21 -4.34 0.25 -8.06
CA ALA A 21 -5.21 -0.90 -7.88
C ALA A 21 -6.34 -0.96 -8.92
N MET A 22 -6.99 0.17 -9.21
CA MET A 22 -8.04 0.26 -10.24
C MET A 22 -7.46 -0.07 -11.62
N ASP A 23 -6.38 0.59 -12.01
CA ASP A 23 -5.77 0.44 -13.34
C ASP A 23 -5.25 -0.98 -13.56
N GLY A 24 -4.61 -1.57 -12.54
CA GLY A 24 -4.10 -2.95 -12.63
C GLY A 24 -5.21 -4.00 -12.74
N VAL A 25 -6.31 -3.85 -11.99
CA VAL A 25 -7.48 -4.74 -12.13
C VAL A 25 -8.15 -4.57 -13.49
N GLU A 26 -8.34 -3.33 -13.94
CA GLU A 26 -8.97 -3.02 -15.23
C GLU A 26 -8.15 -3.61 -16.39
N GLN A 27 -6.83 -3.40 -16.38
CA GLN A 27 -5.93 -3.95 -17.39
C GLN A 27 -5.97 -5.48 -17.42
N ALA A 28 -6.02 -6.13 -16.25
CA ALA A 28 -6.11 -7.58 -16.16
C ALA A 28 -7.52 -8.13 -16.49
N LYS A 29 -8.54 -7.26 -16.57
CA LYS A 29 -9.97 -7.62 -16.67
C LYS A 29 -10.41 -8.62 -15.59
N SER A 30 -9.72 -8.61 -14.45
CA SER A 30 -9.89 -9.58 -13.37
C SER A 30 -9.20 -9.08 -12.09
N GLY A 31 -9.87 -9.24 -10.95
CA GLY A 31 -9.31 -8.89 -9.65
C GLY A 31 -10.33 -8.27 -8.70
N HIS A 32 -9.86 -7.78 -7.55
CA HIS A 32 -10.70 -7.22 -6.49
C HIS A 32 -10.26 -5.79 -6.16
N PRO A 33 -10.84 -4.76 -6.80
CA PRO A 33 -10.40 -3.36 -6.62
C PRO A 33 -10.96 -2.74 -5.33
N GLY A 34 -12.10 -3.24 -4.83
CA GLY A 34 -12.80 -2.65 -3.68
C GLY A 34 -11.98 -2.63 -2.39
N LEU A 35 -11.33 -3.75 -2.03
CA LEU A 35 -10.50 -3.80 -0.81
C LEU A 35 -9.30 -2.84 -0.90
N PRO A 36 -8.45 -2.87 -1.95
CA PRO A 36 -7.38 -1.89 -2.11
C PRO A 36 -7.85 -0.44 -2.01
N MET A 37 -9.00 -0.13 -2.61
CA MET A 37 -9.55 1.23 -2.58
C MET A 37 -10.00 1.68 -1.18
N GLY A 38 -10.65 0.77 -0.43
CA GLY A 38 -11.13 1.03 0.91
C GLY A 38 -10.02 1.07 1.96
N ALA A 39 -8.96 0.28 1.77
CA ALA A 39 -7.84 0.18 2.71
C ALA A 39 -6.71 1.20 2.45
N ALA A 40 -6.78 1.96 1.36
CA ALA A 40 -5.68 2.83 0.90
C ALA A 40 -5.19 3.84 1.96
N ASP A 41 -6.09 4.47 2.72
CA ASP A 41 -5.70 5.41 3.77
C ASP A 41 -4.92 4.74 4.90
N VAL A 42 -5.42 3.60 5.39
CA VAL A 42 -4.77 2.83 6.45
C VAL A 42 -3.42 2.31 5.97
N ALA A 43 -3.36 1.82 4.72
CA ALA A 43 -2.13 1.32 4.13
C ALA A 43 -1.08 2.43 3.96
N ALA A 44 -1.48 3.62 3.51
CA ALA A 44 -0.60 4.78 3.41
C ALA A 44 0.01 5.14 4.78
N VAL A 45 -0.79 5.19 5.84
CA VAL A 45 -0.26 5.43 7.21
C VAL A 45 0.67 4.30 7.66
N LEU A 46 0.23 3.06 7.50
CA LEU A 46 0.96 1.88 7.98
C LEU A 46 2.36 1.83 7.36
N PHE A 47 2.47 2.00 6.04
CA PHE A 47 3.74 1.88 5.31
C PHE A 47 4.61 3.15 5.37
N THR A 48 4.06 4.33 5.67
CA THR A 48 4.89 5.56 5.72
C THR A 48 5.26 6.01 7.11
N ARG A 49 4.54 5.55 8.14
CA ARG A 49 4.70 6.06 9.52
C ARG A 49 4.91 5.00 10.58
N ILE A 50 4.51 3.76 10.33
CA ILE A 50 4.42 2.74 11.38
C ILE A 50 5.43 1.61 11.14
N LEU A 51 5.41 0.99 9.96
CA LEU A 51 6.25 -0.17 9.67
C LEU A 51 7.73 0.22 9.62
N LYS A 52 8.54 -0.56 10.32
CA LYS A 52 9.98 -0.61 10.18
C LYS A 52 10.34 -1.59 9.06
N TYR A 53 10.79 -1.09 7.93
CA TYR A 53 11.25 -1.93 6.81
C TYR A 53 12.29 -1.18 5.97
N ASP A 54 13.01 -1.95 5.15
CA ASP A 54 13.84 -1.43 4.07
C ASP A 54 13.40 -2.13 2.78
N ALA A 55 12.94 -1.34 1.80
CA ALA A 55 12.51 -1.85 0.50
C ALA A 55 13.68 -2.45 -0.31
N ALA A 56 14.91 -1.97 -0.10
CA ALA A 56 16.11 -2.50 -0.74
C ALA A 56 16.61 -3.80 -0.06
N GLU A 57 16.24 -4.04 1.21
CA GLU A 57 16.61 -5.23 1.97
C GLU A 57 15.39 -6.03 2.48
N PRO A 58 14.57 -6.61 1.59
CA PRO A 58 13.34 -7.30 1.97
C PRO A 58 13.56 -8.57 2.82
N ARG A 59 14.80 -9.02 2.95
CA ARG A 59 15.20 -10.17 3.79
C ARG A 59 15.80 -9.76 5.14
N TRP A 60 15.92 -8.46 5.43
CA TRP A 60 16.41 -7.96 6.71
C TRP A 60 15.68 -8.66 7.86
N PRO A 61 16.37 -9.39 8.75
CA PRO A 61 15.71 -10.23 9.74
C PRO A 61 14.73 -9.45 10.64
N ASP A 62 15.14 -8.24 11.06
CA ASP A 62 14.48 -7.41 12.07
C ASP A 62 13.49 -6.37 11.50
N ARG A 63 13.09 -6.50 10.23
CA ARG A 63 11.96 -5.74 9.66
C ARG A 63 10.64 -6.18 10.30
N ASP A 64 9.66 -5.27 10.37
CA ASP A 64 8.28 -5.64 10.66
C ASP A 64 7.71 -6.54 9.56
N ARG A 65 6.75 -7.39 9.92
CA ARG A 65 6.10 -8.31 8.98
C ARG A 65 4.68 -7.81 8.68
N PHE A 66 4.39 -7.63 7.39
CA PHE A 66 3.06 -7.35 6.91
C PHE A 66 2.46 -8.62 6.27
N VAL A 67 1.22 -8.96 6.64
CA VAL A 67 0.48 -10.09 6.07
C VAL A 67 -0.92 -9.61 5.70
N LEU A 68 -1.27 -9.66 4.42
CA LEU A 68 -2.65 -9.41 3.97
C LEU A 68 -3.44 -10.71 4.04
N SER A 69 -4.15 -10.93 5.14
CA SER A 69 -4.99 -12.13 5.31
C SER A 69 -6.13 -12.19 4.27
N ALA A 70 -6.68 -11.04 3.90
CA ALA A 70 -7.69 -10.91 2.84
C ALA A 70 -7.01 -10.90 1.45
N GLY A 71 -6.36 -12.02 1.10
CA GLY A 71 -5.46 -12.11 -0.06
C GLY A 71 -6.10 -11.84 -1.43
N HIS A 72 -7.44 -11.86 -1.52
CA HIS A 72 -8.15 -11.47 -2.75
C HIS A 72 -7.86 -10.02 -3.14
N GLY A 73 -7.56 -9.15 -2.17
CA GLY A 73 -7.14 -7.76 -2.39
C GLY A 73 -5.67 -7.59 -2.73
N SER A 74 -5.06 -8.55 -3.43
CA SER A 74 -3.62 -8.61 -3.72
C SER A 74 -3.05 -7.34 -4.37
N MET A 75 -3.84 -6.64 -5.19
CA MET A 75 -3.45 -5.36 -5.78
C MET A 75 -3.10 -4.28 -4.74
N LEU A 76 -3.58 -4.38 -3.49
CA LEU A 76 -3.14 -3.51 -2.42
C LEU A 76 -1.65 -3.72 -2.12
N ILE A 77 -1.22 -4.98 -1.96
CA ILE A 77 0.20 -5.31 -1.73
C ILE A 77 1.03 -4.87 -2.93
N TYR A 78 0.57 -5.16 -4.15
CA TYR A 78 1.32 -4.80 -5.35
C TYR A 78 1.48 -3.29 -5.51
N ALA A 79 0.45 -2.49 -5.21
CA ALA A 79 0.55 -1.03 -5.23
C ALA A 79 1.50 -0.47 -4.16
N LEU A 80 1.62 -1.12 -3.01
CA LEU A 80 2.52 -0.70 -1.92
C LEU A 80 3.99 -1.06 -2.17
N LEU A 81 4.24 -2.11 -2.97
CA LEU A 81 5.57 -2.63 -3.25
C LEU A 81 6.10 -2.20 -4.64
N TYR A 82 5.35 -1.38 -5.37
CA TYR A 82 5.72 -0.82 -6.68
C TYR A 82 6.65 0.38 -6.52
#